data_AF-A0A847L4M1-F1
#
_entry.id   AF-A0A847L4M1-F1
#
_cell.length_a   1.000
_cell.length_b   1.000
_cell.length_c   1.000
_cell.angle_alpha   90.00
_cell.angle_beta   90.00
_cell.angle_gamma   90.00
#
_symmetry.space_group_name_H-M   'P 1'
#
loop_
_entity.id
_entity.type
_entity.pdbx_description
1 polymer ?
#
loop_
_entity_poly.entity_id
_entity_poly.type
_entity_poly.pdbx_seq_one_letter_code
_entity_poly.pdbx_strand_id
1 'polypeptide(L)'
;QGHLKKDTYVLCNGFKRPMYVENIQNLIKKGFTNVIPILDNIFELDLLLNNFNDKLRVGIRIASEEEPKFNFYTSRLGVRYNDIIPYYEEKIAKNDQVELKMLHFFINTGVKDTLYYWNELSKAVNLYCKLKKICPTLDSLNIGGGFPIQTHLDFEYDYEYIIEEIVSQVKSICNQNDVPEPDIFTEYGTFTVGESGAMLYSIINQKKQNDRELWNMIDSSFMTTLPDTWAINQRYVLLAINNWDSEYERVNLGGLTCDSEDFYNAEVHSNAVFLPKIELGCEQYIGFFHMGAYQESLGGFGGIQHCLTPGPKLVIIDRDEDGEYFTKLFAKEQSYKSMLKILGY
;
A
#
# COMPACT_ATOMS: atom_id res chain seq x y z
N GLN A 1 -14.44 17.48 7.15
CA GLN A 1 -14.98 16.66 6.03
C GLN A 1 -15.13 17.58 4.81
N GLY A 2 -14.57 17.21 3.65
CA GLY A 2 -14.86 17.90 2.37
C GLY A 2 -13.78 18.84 1.79
N HIS A 3 -12.53 18.41 1.64
CA HIS A 3 -11.44 19.23 1.04
C HIS A 3 -11.07 18.85 -0.41
N LEU A 4 -11.92 18.13 -1.13
CA LEU A 4 -11.68 17.82 -2.55
C LEU A 4 -11.98 19.07 -3.39
N LYS A 5 -10.92 19.75 -3.84
CA LYS A 5 -11.02 20.90 -4.74
C LYS A 5 -11.30 20.41 -6.17
N LYS A 6 -11.85 21.28 -7.02
CA LYS A 6 -12.23 20.92 -8.40
C LYS A 6 -11.04 20.58 -9.30
N ASP A 7 -9.87 21.08 -8.95
CA ASP A 7 -8.58 20.87 -9.59
C ASP A 7 -7.78 19.70 -8.97
N THR A 8 -8.30 19.02 -7.93
CA THR A 8 -7.64 17.84 -7.36
C THR A 8 -7.61 16.71 -8.38
N TYR A 9 -6.44 16.09 -8.58
CA TYR A 9 -6.30 14.90 -9.39
C TYR A 9 -6.98 13.71 -8.73
N VAL A 10 -7.81 12.98 -9.50
CA VAL A 10 -8.48 11.76 -9.06
C VAL A 10 -8.24 10.69 -10.12
N LEU A 11 -7.37 9.73 -9.82
CA LEU A 11 -7.07 8.61 -10.72
C LEU A 11 -7.98 7.42 -10.38
N CYS A 12 -8.76 6.96 -11.35
CA CYS A 12 -9.75 5.89 -11.10
C CYS A 12 -9.23 4.56 -11.67
N ASN A 13 -8.46 3.84 -10.85
CA ASN A 13 -7.95 2.50 -11.12
C ASN A 13 -8.98 1.40 -10.76
N GLY A 14 -8.70 0.18 -11.21
CA GLY A 14 -9.46 -1.03 -10.90
C GLY A 14 -10.62 -1.30 -11.87
N PHE A 15 -11.24 -2.47 -11.72
CA PHE A 15 -12.33 -2.91 -12.59
C PHE A 15 -13.58 -2.04 -12.43
N LYS A 16 -14.04 -1.43 -13.52
CA LYS A 16 -15.12 -0.42 -13.47
C LYS A 16 -16.49 -1.04 -13.66
N ARG A 17 -17.15 -1.37 -12.54
CA ARG A 17 -18.56 -1.78 -12.50
C ARG A 17 -19.50 -0.60 -12.84
N PRO A 18 -20.76 -0.83 -13.24
CA PRO A 18 -21.68 0.23 -13.67
C PRO A 18 -21.82 1.41 -12.68
N MET A 19 -21.99 1.14 -11.39
CA MET A 19 -22.09 2.20 -10.37
C MET A 19 -20.78 3.00 -10.22
N TYR A 20 -19.63 2.38 -10.44
CA TYR A 20 -18.34 3.07 -10.41
C TYR A 20 -18.22 4.00 -11.62
N VAL A 21 -18.57 3.51 -12.82
CA VAL A 21 -18.63 4.32 -14.05
C VAL A 21 -19.55 5.54 -13.86
N GLU A 22 -20.75 5.32 -13.33
CA GLU A 22 -21.71 6.40 -13.07
C GLU A 22 -21.14 7.44 -12.10
N ASN A 23 -20.47 7.01 -11.02
CA ASN A 23 -19.85 7.91 -10.05
C ASN A 23 -18.71 8.73 -10.65
N ILE A 24 -17.89 8.13 -11.53
CA ILE A 24 -16.85 8.85 -12.28
C ILE A 24 -17.49 9.93 -13.16
N GLN A 25 -18.50 9.58 -13.96
CA GLN A 25 -19.23 10.51 -14.81
C GLN A 25 -19.84 11.65 -14.00
N ASN A 26 -20.42 11.33 -12.83
CA ASN A 26 -21.01 12.31 -11.91
C ASN A 26 -19.97 13.27 -11.32
N LEU A 27 -18.74 12.82 -11.03
CA LEU A 27 -17.65 13.70 -10.60
C LEU A 27 -17.29 14.69 -11.71
N ILE A 28 -17.15 14.22 -12.95
CA ILE A 28 -16.82 15.09 -14.09
C ILE A 28 -17.95 16.10 -14.34
N LYS A 29 -19.22 15.68 -14.34
CA LYS A 29 -20.40 16.56 -14.47
C LYS A 29 -20.49 17.61 -13.36
N LYS A 30 -19.99 17.30 -12.17
CA LYS A 30 -19.89 18.26 -11.06
C LYS A 30 -18.75 19.28 -11.24
N GLY A 31 -18.00 19.23 -12.35
CA GLY A 31 -16.95 20.18 -12.68
C GLY A 31 -15.57 19.83 -12.12
N PHE A 32 -15.32 18.57 -11.72
CA PHE A 32 -13.96 18.13 -11.38
C PHE A 32 -13.18 17.87 -12.68
N THR A 33 -12.13 18.64 -12.94
CA THR A 33 -11.46 18.68 -14.27
C THR A 33 -10.32 17.67 -14.40
N ASN A 34 -9.80 17.18 -13.27
CA ASN A 34 -8.63 16.30 -13.19
C ASN A 34 -9.01 14.87 -12.76
N VAL A 35 -10.23 14.44 -13.09
CA VAL A 35 -10.66 13.03 -12.94
C VAL A 35 -10.18 12.26 -14.16
N ILE A 36 -9.29 11.29 -13.95
CA ILE A 36 -8.68 10.50 -15.02
C ILE A 36 -8.97 9.02 -14.76
N PRO A 37 -9.97 8.43 -15.43
CA PRO A 37 -10.19 7.00 -15.40
C PRO A 37 -9.03 6.29 -16.11
N ILE A 38 -8.39 5.36 -15.40
CA ILE A 38 -7.30 4.57 -15.95
C ILE A 38 -7.93 3.31 -16.56
N LEU A 39 -7.86 3.15 -17.87
CA LEU A 39 -8.40 1.98 -18.57
C LEU A 39 -7.54 0.76 -18.20
N ASP A 40 -8.12 -0.13 -17.40
CA ASP A 40 -7.52 -1.42 -17.05
C ASP A 40 -7.95 -2.50 -18.05
N ASN A 41 -8.99 -2.25 -18.84
CA ASN A 41 -9.46 -3.12 -19.93
C ASN A 41 -9.95 -2.29 -21.13
N ILE A 42 -9.77 -2.81 -22.35
CA ILE A 42 -10.12 -2.10 -23.59
C ILE A 42 -11.60 -1.74 -23.75
N PHE A 43 -12.51 -2.50 -23.14
CA PHE A 43 -13.96 -2.24 -23.21
C PHE A 43 -14.42 -1.12 -22.27
N GLU A 44 -13.59 -0.71 -21.30
CA GLU A 44 -14.00 0.26 -20.27
C GLU A 44 -14.25 1.65 -20.85
N LEU A 45 -13.60 2.00 -21.97
CA LEU A 45 -13.84 3.27 -22.65
C LEU A 45 -15.29 3.37 -23.16
N ASP A 46 -15.81 2.30 -23.77
CA ASP A 46 -17.19 2.27 -24.27
C ASP A 46 -18.20 2.39 -23.10
N LEU A 47 -17.88 1.79 -21.95
CA LEU A 47 -18.69 1.93 -20.74
C LEU A 47 -18.68 3.38 -20.22
N LEU A 48 -17.52 4.04 -20.20
CA LEU A 48 -17.38 5.42 -19.73
C LEU A 48 -18.06 6.44 -20.65
N LEU A 49 -18.10 6.19 -21.96
CA LEU A 49 -18.76 7.04 -22.95
C LEU A 49 -20.28 6.83 -23.02
N ASN A 50 -20.78 5.71 -22.52
CA ASN A 50 -22.21 5.43 -22.55
C ASN A 50 -23.01 6.49 -21.77
N ASN A 51 -23.96 7.15 -22.44
CA ASN A 51 -24.76 8.26 -21.92
C ASN A 51 -23.93 9.43 -21.33
N PHE A 52 -22.76 9.67 -21.89
CA PHE A 52 -21.84 10.73 -21.46
C PHE A 52 -21.41 11.58 -22.65
N ASN A 53 -21.55 12.91 -22.54
CA ASN A 53 -21.32 13.85 -23.64
C ASN A 53 -20.18 14.84 -23.37
N ASP A 54 -19.67 14.91 -22.14
CA ASP A 54 -18.56 15.80 -21.80
C ASP A 54 -17.22 15.22 -22.28
N LYS A 55 -16.19 16.08 -22.34
CA LYS A 55 -14.82 15.65 -22.63
C LYS A 55 -14.35 14.66 -21.55
N LEU A 56 -13.74 13.56 -21.99
CA LEU A 56 -13.24 12.51 -21.12
C LEU A 56 -11.72 12.41 -21.25
N ARG A 57 -11.01 12.71 -20.15
CA ARG A 57 -9.57 12.51 -20.05
C ARG A 57 -9.32 11.12 -19.47
N VAL A 58 -8.58 10.27 -20.18
CA VAL A 58 -8.32 8.90 -19.76
C VAL A 58 -6.82 8.62 -19.64
N GLY A 59 -6.50 7.62 -18.83
CA GLY A 59 -5.19 6.96 -18.87
C GLY A 59 -5.33 5.53 -19.37
N ILE A 60 -4.22 4.91 -19.78
CA ILE A 60 -4.19 3.47 -20.09
C ILE A 60 -3.17 2.80 -19.17
N ARG A 61 -3.59 1.74 -18.48
CA ARG A 61 -2.67 0.91 -17.71
C ARG A 61 -1.98 -0.11 -18.61
N ILE A 62 -0.66 -0.23 -18.48
CA ILE A 62 0.16 -1.24 -19.13
C ILE A 62 0.06 -2.52 -18.29
N ALA A 63 -0.29 -3.63 -18.93
CA ALA A 63 -0.16 -4.95 -18.31
C ALA A 63 1.33 -5.35 -18.27
N SER A 64 1.97 -5.13 -17.13
CA SER A 64 3.37 -5.50 -16.88
C SER A 64 3.54 -7.02 -16.77
N GLU A 65 4.69 -7.52 -17.22
CA GLU A 65 5.11 -8.89 -16.97
C GLU A 65 5.50 -9.03 -15.51
N GLU A 66 5.13 -10.12 -14.84
CA GLU A 66 5.46 -10.37 -13.44
C GLU A 66 6.78 -11.14 -13.31
N GLU A 67 7.43 -11.07 -12.14
CA GLU A 67 8.61 -11.90 -11.88
C GLU A 67 8.26 -13.40 -12.03
N PRO A 68 9.18 -14.26 -12.52
CA PRO A 68 8.92 -15.69 -12.73
C PRO A 68 8.45 -16.49 -11.51
N LYS A 69 8.62 -15.93 -10.31
CA LYS A 69 8.19 -16.53 -9.03
C LYS A 69 6.71 -16.27 -8.70
N PHE A 70 6.03 -15.38 -9.44
CA PHE A 70 4.61 -15.13 -9.26
C PHE A 70 3.75 -16.30 -9.76
N ASN A 71 2.57 -16.43 -9.17
CA ASN A 71 1.57 -17.44 -9.58
C ASN A 71 0.98 -17.20 -10.98
N PHE A 72 1.29 -16.06 -11.60
CA PHE A 72 0.80 -15.64 -12.92
C PHE A 72 1.87 -14.83 -13.65
N TYR A 73 1.85 -14.85 -14.98
CA TYR A 73 2.90 -14.28 -15.84
C TYR A 73 2.70 -12.78 -16.15
N THR A 74 1.48 -12.28 -16.07
CA THR A 74 1.14 -10.89 -16.42
C THR A 74 0.09 -10.38 -15.46
N SER A 75 0.15 -9.08 -15.13
CA SER A 75 -0.80 -8.45 -14.23
C SER A 75 -2.25 -8.71 -14.66
N ARG A 76 -3.13 -8.93 -13.67
CA ARG A 76 -4.59 -9.11 -13.89
C ARG A 76 -5.23 -7.90 -14.58
N LEU A 77 -4.64 -6.72 -14.42
CA LEU A 77 -5.17 -5.45 -14.91
C LEU A 77 -4.21 -4.82 -15.91
N GLY A 78 -4.76 -4.06 -16.85
CA GLY A 78 -4.03 -3.36 -17.89
C GLY A 78 -4.21 -3.96 -19.27
N VAL A 79 -3.83 -3.18 -20.26
CA VAL A 79 -3.86 -3.55 -21.67
C VAL A 79 -2.48 -4.10 -22.05
N ARG A 80 -2.46 -5.18 -22.85
CA ARG A 80 -1.21 -5.77 -23.34
C ARG A 80 -0.39 -4.71 -24.06
N TYR A 81 0.92 -4.65 -23.78
CA TYR A 81 1.84 -3.67 -24.36
C TYR A 81 1.67 -3.46 -25.87
N ASN A 82 1.60 -4.56 -26.64
CA ASN A 82 1.48 -4.52 -28.11
C ASN A 82 0.10 -4.06 -28.62
N ASP A 83 -0.92 -4.04 -27.76
CA ASP A 83 -2.29 -3.67 -28.15
C ASP A 83 -2.59 -2.19 -27.87
N ILE A 84 -1.76 -1.49 -27.08
CA ILE A 84 -2.01 -0.10 -26.64
C ILE A 84 -1.98 0.89 -27.81
N ILE A 85 -0.96 0.84 -28.67
CA ILE A 85 -0.87 1.74 -29.84
C ILE A 85 -2.03 1.50 -30.82
N PRO A 86 -2.29 0.24 -31.27
CA PRO A 86 -3.46 -0.04 -32.11
C PRO A 86 -4.78 0.43 -31.49
N TYR A 87 -4.96 0.21 -30.19
CA TYR A 87 -6.17 0.65 -29.48
C TYR A 87 -6.32 2.17 -29.48
N TYR A 88 -5.24 2.91 -29.23
CA TYR A 88 -5.25 4.37 -29.32
C TYR A 88 -5.64 4.85 -30.73
N GLU A 89 -5.01 4.31 -31.77
CA GLU A 89 -5.28 4.71 -33.17
C GLU A 89 -6.71 4.42 -33.62
N GLU A 90 -7.29 3.31 -33.15
CA GLU A 90 -8.65 2.90 -33.52
C GLU A 90 -9.72 3.64 -32.72
N LYS A 91 -9.56 3.78 -31.40
CA LYS A 91 -10.64 4.21 -30.49
C LYS A 91 -10.51 5.63 -29.97
N ILE A 92 -9.29 6.18 -29.88
CA ILE A 92 -9.04 7.46 -29.20
C ILE A 92 -8.60 8.54 -30.20
N ALA A 93 -7.65 8.25 -31.09
CA ALA A 93 -7.04 9.25 -31.98
C ALA A 93 -8.04 10.00 -32.89
N LYS A 94 -9.16 9.35 -33.21
CA LYS A 94 -10.24 9.90 -34.06
C LYS A 94 -11.48 10.33 -33.26
N ASN A 95 -11.42 10.26 -31.94
CA ASN A 95 -12.54 10.55 -31.05
C ASN A 95 -12.30 11.89 -30.35
N ASP A 96 -12.90 12.95 -30.88
CA ASP A 96 -12.77 14.29 -30.31
C ASP A 96 -13.29 14.38 -28.86
N GLN A 97 -14.11 13.45 -28.38
CA GLN A 97 -14.57 13.47 -26.99
C GLN A 97 -13.48 13.04 -26.00
N VAL A 98 -12.48 12.27 -26.44
CA VAL A 98 -11.55 11.55 -25.56
C VAL A 98 -10.13 12.09 -25.72
N GLU A 99 -9.49 12.40 -24.59
CA GLU A 99 -8.08 12.78 -24.53
C GLU A 99 -7.31 11.72 -23.75
N LEU A 100 -6.38 11.03 -24.40
CA LEU A 100 -5.40 10.23 -23.67
C LEU A 100 -4.40 11.19 -23.01
N LYS A 101 -4.34 11.16 -21.68
CA LYS A 101 -3.49 12.02 -20.85
C LYS A 101 -2.33 11.28 -20.18
N MET A 102 -2.53 10.00 -19.87
CA MET A 102 -1.64 9.27 -18.97
C MET A 102 -1.37 7.84 -19.45
N LEU A 103 -0.12 7.40 -19.32
CA LEU A 103 0.19 5.97 -19.22
C LEU A 103 0.44 5.62 -17.76
N HIS A 104 -0.09 4.49 -17.32
CA HIS A 104 0.11 3.98 -15.97
C HIS A 104 0.77 2.60 -16.06
N PHE A 105 1.83 2.37 -15.30
CA PHE A 105 2.31 1.01 -15.04
C PHE A 105 2.48 0.80 -13.54
N PHE A 106 2.40 -0.45 -13.12
CA PHE A 106 2.51 -0.84 -11.71
C PHE A 106 3.20 -2.18 -11.62
N ILE A 107 4.23 -2.28 -10.79
CA ILE A 107 4.97 -3.51 -10.56
C ILE A 107 4.61 -4.03 -9.17
N ASN A 108 4.08 -5.26 -9.10
CA ASN A 108 3.62 -5.84 -7.83
C ASN A 108 4.75 -6.03 -6.82
N THR A 109 5.99 -6.24 -7.28
CA THR A 109 7.15 -6.43 -6.39
C THR A 109 7.65 -5.13 -5.76
N GLY A 110 7.09 -4.00 -6.18
CA GLY A 110 7.46 -2.66 -5.74
C GLY A 110 8.68 -2.09 -6.45
N VAL A 111 9.04 -0.87 -6.07
CA VAL A 111 10.23 -0.17 -6.55
C VAL A 111 11.44 -0.75 -5.82
N LYS A 112 12.36 -1.35 -6.57
CA LYS A 112 13.60 -1.93 -6.05
C LYS A 112 14.71 -1.73 -7.07
N ASP A 113 15.92 -1.49 -6.61
CA ASP A 113 17.10 -1.46 -7.48
C ASP A 113 17.43 -2.88 -7.97
N THR A 114 16.76 -3.27 -9.05
CA THR A 114 16.87 -4.58 -9.67
C THR A 114 16.78 -4.45 -11.18
N LEU A 115 17.49 -5.32 -11.89
CA LEU A 115 17.42 -5.38 -13.36
C LEU A 115 15.98 -5.53 -13.88
N TYR A 116 15.13 -6.25 -13.14
CA TYR A 116 13.73 -6.44 -13.48
C TYR A 116 12.94 -5.12 -13.43
N TYR A 117 13.02 -4.37 -12.31
CA TYR A 117 12.35 -3.06 -12.20
C TYR A 117 12.79 -2.10 -13.31
N TRP A 118 14.10 -1.98 -13.52
CA TRP A 118 14.65 -1.07 -14.54
C TRP A 118 14.25 -1.46 -15.96
N ASN A 119 14.17 -2.75 -16.27
CA ASN A 119 13.69 -3.23 -17.57
C ASN A 119 12.21 -2.89 -17.78
N GLU A 120 11.35 -3.09 -16.77
CA GLU A 120 9.92 -2.76 -16.87
C GLU A 120 9.67 -1.25 -16.97
N LEU A 121 10.38 -0.43 -16.18
CA LEU A 121 10.36 1.03 -16.32
C LEU A 121 10.77 1.44 -17.73
N SER A 122 11.89 0.92 -18.24
CA SER A 122 12.37 1.23 -19.59
C SER A 122 11.37 0.84 -20.67
N LYS A 123 10.72 -0.33 -20.57
CA LYS A 123 9.63 -0.73 -21.47
C LYS A 123 8.49 0.29 -21.44
N ALA A 124 8.04 0.69 -20.25
CA ALA A 124 6.95 1.65 -20.09
C ALA A 124 7.29 3.03 -20.67
N VAL A 125 8.49 3.55 -20.42
CA VAL A 125 8.95 4.85 -20.94
C VAL A 125 9.11 4.81 -22.46
N ASN A 126 9.62 3.71 -23.03
CA ASN A 126 9.70 3.54 -24.48
C ASN A 126 8.31 3.52 -25.14
N LEU A 127 7.31 2.91 -24.51
CA LEU A 127 5.93 2.98 -25.00
C LEU A 127 5.36 4.40 -24.89
N TYR A 128 5.61 5.10 -23.79
CA TYR A 128 5.28 6.53 -23.65
C TYR A 128 5.85 7.33 -24.82
N CYS A 129 7.14 7.17 -25.13
CA CYS A 129 7.79 7.90 -26.21
C CYS A 129 7.14 7.62 -27.57
N LYS A 130 6.80 6.36 -27.87
CA LYS A 130 6.11 5.98 -29.11
C LYS A 130 4.73 6.60 -29.20
N LEU A 131 3.94 6.55 -28.11
CA LEU A 131 2.61 7.15 -28.07
C LEU A 131 2.66 8.67 -28.14
N LYS A 132 3.59 9.33 -27.44
CA LYS A 132 3.73 10.80 -27.42
C LYS A 132 3.91 11.39 -28.82
N LYS A 133 4.63 10.67 -29.70
CA LYS A 133 4.82 11.07 -31.11
C LYS A 133 3.52 11.14 -31.91
N ILE A 134 2.51 10.35 -31.55
CA ILE A 134 1.21 10.28 -32.26
C ILE A 134 0.03 10.83 -31.42
N CYS A 135 0.28 11.14 -30.14
CA CYS A 135 -0.69 11.63 -29.18
C CYS A 135 -0.15 12.87 -28.46
N PRO A 136 -0.38 14.08 -29.02
CA PRO A 136 0.09 15.32 -28.40
C PRO A 136 -0.45 15.54 -26.99
N THR A 137 -1.65 15.04 -26.68
CA THR A 137 -2.31 15.23 -25.37
C THR A 137 -1.75 14.37 -24.25
N LEU A 138 -1.03 13.29 -24.56
CA LEU A 138 -0.38 12.43 -23.58
C LEU A 138 0.77 13.22 -22.95
N ASP A 139 0.73 13.47 -21.65
CA ASP A 139 1.76 14.27 -20.95
C ASP A 139 2.18 13.67 -19.61
N SER A 140 1.51 12.62 -19.14
CA SER A 140 1.75 12.06 -17.82
C SER A 140 2.19 10.59 -17.89
N LEU A 141 3.14 10.23 -17.02
CA LEU A 141 3.54 8.85 -16.75
C LEU A 141 3.35 8.55 -15.27
N ASN A 142 2.40 7.67 -14.95
CA ASN A 142 2.19 7.16 -13.61
C ASN A 142 2.98 5.86 -13.42
N ILE A 143 3.90 5.87 -12.46
CA ILE A 143 4.78 4.73 -12.15
C ILE A 143 4.25 3.87 -10.99
N GLY A 144 3.02 4.16 -10.55
CA GLY A 144 2.28 3.37 -9.57
C GLY A 144 2.83 3.51 -8.15
N GLY A 145 2.47 2.54 -7.32
CA GLY A 145 2.90 2.43 -5.93
C GLY A 145 4.19 1.62 -5.74
N GLY A 146 4.40 1.16 -4.51
CA GLY A 146 5.43 0.17 -4.19
C GLY A 146 6.79 0.73 -3.81
N PHE A 147 6.90 2.04 -3.55
CA PHE A 147 8.10 2.59 -2.93
C PHE A 147 8.28 2.00 -1.53
N PRO A 148 9.50 1.52 -1.20
CA PRO A 148 9.71 0.73 0.00
C PRO A 148 9.67 1.60 1.27
N ILE A 149 9.43 0.96 2.40
CA ILE A 149 9.63 1.53 3.73
C ILE A 149 10.58 0.65 4.53
N GLN A 150 11.22 1.23 5.53
CA GLN A 150 12.04 0.48 6.47
C GLN A 150 11.16 -0.47 7.29
N THR A 151 11.48 -1.76 7.23
CA THR A 151 10.81 -2.80 8.03
C THR A 151 11.73 -3.38 9.10
N HIS A 152 13.03 -3.03 9.07
CA HIS A 152 14.10 -3.50 9.95
C HIS A 152 15.11 -2.39 10.23
N LEU A 153 15.75 -2.41 11.39
CA LEU A 153 16.66 -1.34 11.84
C LEU A 153 18.09 -1.45 11.31
N ASP A 154 18.47 -2.56 10.70
CA ASP A 154 19.83 -2.82 10.22
C ASP A 154 20.09 -2.28 8.80
N PHE A 155 19.04 -1.83 8.12
CA PHE A 155 19.07 -1.39 6.75
C PHE A 155 18.32 -0.07 6.57
N GLU A 156 18.92 0.86 5.83
CA GLU A 156 18.32 2.12 5.41
C GLU A 156 18.29 2.17 3.88
N TYR A 157 17.17 2.65 3.33
CA TYR A 157 17.04 2.87 1.89
C TYR A 157 17.66 4.21 1.50
N ASP A 158 18.46 4.20 0.44
CA ASP A 158 18.86 5.42 -0.25
C ASP A 158 17.74 5.87 -1.19
N TYR A 159 16.74 6.55 -0.62
CA TYR A 159 15.57 7.02 -1.36
C TYR A 159 15.94 8.05 -2.42
N GLU A 160 16.93 8.92 -2.14
CA GLU A 160 17.39 9.95 -3.07
C GLU A 160 17.98 9.30 -4.32
N TYR A 161 18.91 8.36 -4.16
CA TYR A 161 19.49 7.60 -5.27
C TYR A 161 18.42 6.93 -6.14
N ILE A 162 17.46 6.21 -5.54
CA ILE A 162 16.42 5.51 -6.32
C ILE A 162 15.58 6.49 -7.14
N ILE A 163 15.21 7.64 -6.55
CA ILE A 163 14.41 8.67 -7.23
C ILE A 163 15.23 9.32 -8.35
N GLU A 164 16.49 9.66 -8.10
CA GLU A 164 17.39 10.22 -9.11
C GLU A 164 17.56 9.28 -10.30
N GLU A 165 17.74 7.98 -10.06
CA GLU A 165 17.86 6.97 -11.11
C GLU A 165 16.57 6.84 -11.93
N ILE A 166 15.39 6.83 -11.28
CA ILE A 166 14.09 6.81 -11.99
C ILE A 166 13.97 8.03 -12.92
N VAL A 167 14.21 9.23 -12.39
CA VAL A 167 14.09 10.48 -13.15
C VAL A 167 15.12 10.54 -14.28
N SER A 168 16.35 10.15 -14.01
CA SER A 168 17.47 10.11 -14.97
C SER A 168 17.16 9.17 -16.14
N GLN A 169 16.65 7.96 -15.86
CA GLN A 169 16.28 7.01 -16.90
C GLN A 169 15.11 7.50 -17.76
N VAL A 170 14.05 8.03 -17.14
CA VAL A 170 12.91 8.59 -17.87
C VAL A 170 13.40 9.69 -18.82
N LYS A 171 14.20 10.62 -18.29
CA LYS A 171 14.78 11.72 -19.05
C LYS A 171 15.67 11.26 -20.20
N SER A 172 16.58 10.33 -19.93
CA SER A 172 17.51 9.79 -20.93
C SER A 172 16.77 9.15 -22.10
N ILE A 173 15.76 8.32 -21.82
CA ILE A 173 14.96 7.64 -22.85
C ILE A 173 14.13 8.65 -23.66
N CYS A 174 13.53 9.67 -23.01
CA CYS A 174 12.78 10.71 -23.70
C CYS A 174 13.68 11.54 -24.64
N ASN A 175 14.87 11.93 -24.18
CA ASN A 175 15.86 12.66 -24.98
C ASN A 175 16.34 11.85 -26.18
N GLN A 176 16.63 10.56 -26.01
CA GLN A 176 17.02 9.67 -27.11
C GLN A 176 15.91 9.50 -28.17
N ASN A 177 14.65 9.71 -27.78
CA ASN A 177 13.50 9.59 -28.66
C ASN A 177 13.02 10.94 -29.21
N ASP A 178 13.65 12.05 -28.86
CA ASP A 178 13.25 13.42 -29.22
C ASP A 178 11.79 13.74 -28.85
N VAL A 179 11.37 13.35 -27.64
CA VAL A 179 10.03 13.67 -27.11
C VAL A 179 10.12 14.46 -25.79
N PRO A 180 9.14 15.33 -25.48
CA PRO A 180 9.06 15.98 -24.18
C PRO A 180 8.95 14.97 -23.03
N GLU A 181 9.68 15.24 -21.95
CA GLU A 181 9.61 14.53 -20.68
C GLU A 181 8.16 14.59 -20.12
N PRO A 182 7.62 13.50 -19.55
CA PRO A 182 6.30 13.51 -18.93
C PRO A 182 6.30 14.15 -17.53
N ASP A 183 5.13 14.60 -17.08
CA ASP A 183 4.82 14.74 -15.66
C ASP A 183 4.79 13.34 -15.01
N ILE A 184 5.58 13.15 -13.94
CA ILE A 184 5.66 11.86 -13.24
C ILE A 184 4.63 11.83 -12.10
N PHE A 185 3.81 10.78 -12.08
CA PHE A 185 2.86 10.49 -11.01
C PHE A 185 3.30 9.25 -10.24
N THR A 186 3.14 9.29 -8.92
CA THR A 186 3.44 8.19 -8.00
C THR A 186 2.26 7.93 -7.08
N GLU A 187 2.03 6.67 -6.73
CA GLU A 187 0.96 6.22 -5.82
C GLU A 187 1.57 5.57 -4.55
N TYR A 188 2.57 6.23 -3.96
CA TYR A 188 3.37 5.70 -2.84
C TYR A 188 2.64 5.74 -1.49
N GLY A 189 1.52 5.01 -1.40
CA GLY A 189 0.67 4.95 -0.21
C GLY A 189 1.43 4.44 1.03
N THR A 190 2.00 3.24 0.94
CA THR A 190 2.79 2.64 2.04
C THR A 190 3.93 3.54 2.50
N PHE A 191 4.65 4.19 1.60
CA PHE A 191 5.70 5.12 1.95
C PHE A 191 5.18 6.34 2.73
N THR A 192 4.01 6.86 2.36
CA THR A 192 3.44 8.06 2.97
C THR A 192 2.96 7.82 4.40
N VAL A 193 2.38 6.65 4.68
CA VAL A 193 1.73 6.39 5.98
C VAL A 193 2.38 5.27 6.78
N GLY A 194 3.32 4.52 6.21
CA GLY A 194 3.89 3.32 6.84
C GLY A 194 4.42 3.60 8.24
N GLU A 195 5.23 4.65 8.38
CA GLU A 195 5.88 5.01 9.66
C GLU A 195 4.94 5.67 10.68
N SER A 196 3.72 6.05 10.28
CA SER A 196 2.81 6.82 11.14
C SER A 196 2.05 5.97 12.17
N GLY A 197 2.30 4.66 12.23
CA GLY A 197 1.56 3.73 13.07
C GLY A 197 2.48 2.79 13.84
N ALA A 198 2.09 2.51 15.09
CA ALA A 198 2.67 1.46 15.91
C ALA A 198 1.57 0.74 16.69
N MET A 199 1.79 -0.55 16.98
CA MET A 199 0.95 -1.32 17.88
C MET A 199 1.75 -1.73 19.11
N LEU A 200 1.21 -1.43 20.28
CA LEU A 200 1.84 -1.74 21.57
C LEU A 200 1.08 -2.87 22.24
N TYR A 201 1.83 -3.80 22.83
CA TYR A 201 1.31 -4.95 23.55
C TYR A 201 1.95 -5.05 24.92
N SER A 202 1.19 -5.56 25.89
CA SER A 202 1.77 -6.06 27.14
C SER A 202 2.04 -7.56 27.04
N ILE A 203 3.13 -8.02 27.65
CA ILE A 203 3.37 -9.45 27.86
C ILE A 203 2.64 -9.88 29.12
N ILE A 204 1.60 -10.69 28.96
CA ILE A 204 0.74 -11.12 30.07
C ILE A 204 1.28 -12.34 30.80
N ASN A 205 2.07 -13.17 30.12
CA ASN A 205 2.63 -14.38 30.69
C ASN A 205 3.80 -14.90 29.85
N GLN A 206 4.69 -15.67 30.49
CA GLN A 206 5.73 -16.44 29.82
C GLN A 206 5.58 -17.92 30.15
N LYS A 207 5.60 -18.75 29.12
CA LYS A 207 5.51 -20.20 29.25
C LYS A 207 6.75 -20.87 28.67
N LYS A 208 7.40 -21.71 29.48
CA LYS A 208 8.39 -22.67 28.96
C LYS A 208 7.65 -23.89 28.41
N GLN A 209 7.67 -24.05 27.08
CA GLN A 209 6.98 -25.15 26.41
C GLN A 209 7.82 -26.44 26.41
N ASN A 210 9.13 -26.29 26.27
CA ASN A 210 10.12 -27.38 26.37
C ASN A 210 11.47 -26.81 26.82
N ASP A 211 12.54 -27.61 26.77
CA ASP A 211 13.87 -27.18 27.22
C ASP A 211 14.48 -26.02 26.42
N ARG A 212 13.94 -25.70 25.24
CA ARG A 212 14.49 -24.72 24.29
C ARG A 212 13.56 -23.54 23.99
N GLU A 213 12.26 -23.70 24.19
CA GLU A 213 11.25 -22.74 23.72
C GLU A 213 10.53 -22.06 24.88
N LEU A 214 10.69 -20.74 24.93
CA LEU A 214 9.93 -19.82 25.76
C LEU A 214 8.90 -19.12 24.87
N TRP A 215 7.69 -18.96 25.39
CA TRP A 215 6.58 -18.30 24.74
C TRP A 215 6.11 -17.12 25.59
N ASN A 216 6.30 -15.91 25.07
CA ASN A 216 5.74 -14.69 25.63
C ASN A 216 4.36 -14.48 25.01
N MET A 217 3.32 -14.49 25.85
CA MET A 217 1.94 -14.28 25.43
C MET A 217 1.65 -12.78 25.44
N ILE A 218 1.14 -12.23 24.33
CA ILE A 218 0.69 -10.84 24.26
C ILE A 218 -0.77 -10.71 24.73
N ASP A 219 -1.19 -9.50 25.07
CA ASP A 219 -2.59 -9.15 25.42
C ASP A 219 -3.51 -8.93 24.20
N SER A 220 -3.15 -9.49 23.04
CA SER A 220 -3.90 -9.31 21.79
C SER A 220 -3.70 -10.48 20.83
N SER A 221 -3.97 -10.29 19.54
CA SER A 221 -3.81 -11.28 18.49
C SER A 221 -3.07 -10.69 17.29
N PHE A 222 -2.04 -11.40 16.84
CA PHE A 222 -1.31 -11.11 15.62
C PHE A 222 -2.20 -11.25 14.38
N MET A 223 -3.13 -12.20 14.37
CA MET A 223 -4.05 -12.36 13.24
C MET A 223 -4.98 -11.15 13.04
N THR A 224 -5.35 -10.46 14.13
CA THR A 224 -6.30 -9.34 14.08
C THR A 224 -5.61 -7.98 13.96
N THR A 225 -4.45 -7.82 14.59
CA THR A 225 -3.74 -6.53 14.66
C THR A 225 -2.47 -6.46 13.80
N LEU A 226 -1.99 -7.62 13.30
CA LEU A 226 -0.91 -7.76 12.31
C LEU A 226 -1.32 -8.70 11.15
N PRO A 227 -2.42 -8.39 10.43
CA PRO A 227 -2.94 -9.27 9.38
C PRO A 227 -1.93 -9.57 8.27
N ASP A 228 -1.01 -8.65 7.93
CA ASP A 228 0.00 -8.92 6.90
C ASP A 228 1.09 -9.89 7.37
N THR A 229 1.42 -9.90 8.66
CA THR A 229 2.29 -10.93 9.23
C THR A 229 1.65 -12.30 9.06
N TRP A 230 0.36 -12.42 9.40
CA TRP A 230 -0.38 -13.67 9.25
C TRP A 230 -0.56 -14.09 7.79
N ALA A 231 -0.93 -13.16 6.90
CA ALA A 231 -1.33 -13.49 5.53
C ALA A 231 -0.15 -13.65 4.55
N ILE A 232 0.90 -12.84 4.71
CA ILE A 232 2.01 -12.76 3.74
C ILE A 232 3.40 -12.80 4.39
N ASN A 233 3.49 -13.15 5.68
CA ASN A 233 4.75 -13.16 6.45
C ASN A 233 5.47 -11.81 6.46
N GLN A 234 4.72 -10.70 6.38
CA GLN A 234 5.29 -9.37 6.51
C GLN A 234 5.92 -9.19 7.89
N ARG A 235 7.09 -8.57 7.91
CA ARG A 235 7.84 -8.29 9.13
C ARG A 235 7.85 -6.79 9.40
N TYR A 236 8.03 -6.47 10.67
CA TYR A 236 7.99 -5.11 11.18
C TYR A 236 9.13 -4.89 12.17
N VAL A 237 9.41 -3.62 12.46
CA VAL A 237 10.37 -3.28 13.51
C VAL A 237 9.73 -3.62 14.84
N LEU A 238 10.30 -4.62 15.52
CA LEU A 238 9.90 -5.05 16.86
C LEU A 238 10.91 -4.50 17.87
N LEU A 239 10.40 -3.80 18.89
CA LEU A 239 11.22 -3.29 19.99
C LEU A 239 10.56 -3.59 21.34
N ALA A 240 11.39 -3.87 22.34
CA ALA A 240 10.97 -3.75 23.73
C ALA A 240 10.71 -2.27 24.04
N ILE A 241 9.61 -1.95 24.72
CA ILE A 241 9.26 -0.56 25.07
C ILE A 241 9.89 -0.14 26.40
N ASN A 242 10.15 -1.11 27.26
CA ASN A 242 10.79 -0.92 28.55
C ASN A 242 11.78 -2.05 28.85
N ASN A 243 12.53 -1.90 29.95
CA ASN A 243 13.51 -2.88 30.46
C ASN A 243 14.72 -3.10 29.52
N TRP A 244 15.19 -2.05 28.84
CA TRP A 244 16.29 -2.14 27.87
C TRP A 244 17.64 -2.55 28.47
N ASP A 245 17.85 -2.25 29.75
CA ASP A 245 19.09 -2.57 30.47
C ASP A 245 19.09 -4.00 31.06
N SER A 246 17.97 -4.72 30.95
CA SER A 246 17.86 -6.10 31.42
C SER A 246 18.59 -7.07 30.49
N GLU A 247 18.93 -8.25 31.00
CA GLU A 247 19.46 -9.33 30.16
C GLU A 247 18.38 -9.78 29.15
N TYR A 248 18.77 -10.04 27.90
CA TYR A 248 17.84 -10.50 26.86
C TYR A 248 17.86 -12.03 26.77
N GLU A 249 16.70 -12.62 26.46
CA GLU A 249 16.57 -14.04 26.17
C GLU A 249 15.79 -14.28 24.88
N ARG A 250 16.03 -15.44 24.26
CA ARG A 250 15.29 -15.84 23.07
C ARG A 250 13.89 -16.31 23.46
N VAL A 251 12.89 -15.77 22.78
CA VAL A 251 11.48 -16.10 22.97
C VAL A 251 10.76 -16.25 21.64
N ASN A 252 9.61 -16.90 21.67
CA ASN A 252 8.57 -16.83 20.64
C ASN A 252 7.43 -15.94 21.18
N LEU A 253 6.73 -15.23 20.30
CA LEU A 253 5.54 -14.47 20.67
C LEU A 253 4.28 -15.21 20.24
N GLY A 254 3.31 -15.35 21.16
CA GLY A 254 2.01 -15.94 20.89
C GLY A 254 0.88 -14.97 21.23
N GLY A 255 -0.17 -14.94 20.41
CA GLY A 255 -1.40 -14.21 20.68
C GLY A 255 -2.38 -15.00 21.55
N LEU A 256 -3.47 -14.33 21.93
CA LEU A 256 -4.50 -14.87 22.83
C LEU A 256 -5.45 -15.88 22.18
N THR A 257 -5.46 -15.98 20.86
CA THR A 257 -6.47 -16.79 20.18
C THR A 257 -6.14 -18.27 20.28
N CYS A 258 -7.14 -19.12 20.00
CA CYS A 258 -6.95 -20.57 19.99
C CYS A 258 -6.30 -21.09 18.70
N ASP A 259 -6.02 -20.22 17.73
CA ASP A 259 -5.49 -20.57 16.43
C ASP A 259 -3.96 -20.74 16.50
N SER A 260 -3.45 -21.75 15.82
CA SER A 260 -2.01 -22.04 15.78
C SER A 260 -1.21 -21.04 14.96
N GLU A 261 -1.86 -20.24 14.11
CA GLU A 261 -1.21 -19.21 13.28
C GLU A 261 -1.10 -17.85 14.01
N ASP A 262 -1.57 -17.75 15.25
CA ASP A 262 -1.52 -16.51 16.05
C ASP A 262 -0.17 -16.37 16.77
N PHE A 263 0.91 -16.24 16.00
CA PHE A 263 2.26 -16.11 16.54
C PHE A 263 3.13 -15.15 15.73
N TYR A 264 4.22 -14.71 16.36
CA TYR A 264 5.33 -14.03 15.70
C TYR A 264 6.65 -14.63 16.20
N ASN A 265 7.47 -15.17 15.30
CA ASN A 265 8.64 -15.97 15.68
C ASN A 265 9.95 -15.63 14.94
N ALA A 266 9.99 -14.57 14.12
CA ALA A 266 11.18 -14.31 13.31
C ALA A 266 11.49 -12.82 13.10
N GLU A 267 12.77 -12.48 13.23
CA GLU A 267 13.39 -11.26 12.73
C GLU A 267 14.24 -11.56 11.47
N VAL A 268 14.67 -10.55 10.70
CA VAL A 268 15.38 -10.75 9.41
C VAL A 268 16.69 -11.51 9.51
N HIS A 269 17.49 -11.22 10.51
CA HIS A 269 18.83 -11.83 10.64
C HIS A 269 18.84 -13.02 11.59
N SER A 270 17.79 -13.17 12.40
CA SER A 270 17.64 -14.30 13.28
C SER A 270 16.20 -14.79 13.21
N ASN A 271 15.98 -16.06 12.89
CA ASN A 271 14.67 -16.71 13.05
C ASN A 271 14.38 -16.91 14.56
N ALA A 272 14.52 -15.84 15.32
CA ALA A 272 14.48 -15.73 16.76
C ALA A 272 14.11 -14.29 17.11
N VAL A 273 13.33 -14.14 18.18
CA VAL A 273 13.05 -12.84 18.80
C VAL A 273 13.80 -12.81 20.13
N PHE A 274 14.46 -11.70 20.42
CA PHE A 274 15.10 -11.47 21.71
C PHE A 274 14.39 -10.36 22.45
N LEU A 275 13.96 -10.64 23.68
CA LEU A 275 13.32 -9.65 24.56
C LEU A 275 13.99 -9.66 25.93
N PRO A 276 13.85 -8.56 26.69
CA PRO A 276 14.23 -8.53 28.09
C PRO A 276 13.65 -9.72 28.86
N LYS A 277 14.48 -10.36 29.68
CA LYS A 277 14.04 -11.39 30.62
C LYS A 277 12.97 -10.81 31.53
N ILE A 278 11.88 -11.55 31.69
CA ILE A 278 10.76 -11.10 32.52
C ILE A 278 11.11 -11.34 33.99
N GLU A 279 11.23 -10.26 34.74
CA GLU A 279 11.42 -10.30 36.19
C GLU A 279 10.08 -10.21 36.93
N LEU A 280 9.98 -10.90 38.07
CA LEU A 280 8.73 -10.96 38.83
C LEU A 280 8.33 -9.55 39.32
N GLY A 281 7.12 -9.12 38.98
CA GLY A 281 6.60 -7.81 39.36
C GLY A 281 7.00 -6.66 38.43
N CYS A 282 7.76 -6.93 37.36
CA CYS A 282 8.04 -5.98 36.29
C CYS A 282 7.15 -6.27 35.09
N GLU A 283 6.40 -5.27 34.63
CA GLU A 283 5.65 -5.37 33.39
C GLU A 283 6.61 -5.28 32.19
N GLN A 284 6.33 -6.05 31.14
CA GLN A 284 7.05 -5.95 29.87
C GLN A 284 6.09 -5.51 28.78
N TYR A 285 6.46 -4.49 28.04
CA TYR A 285 5.75 -4.00 26.87
C TYR A 285 6.62 -4.17 25.62
N ILE A 286 5.97 -4.46 24.50
CA ILE A 286 6.61 -4.53 23.19
C ILE A 286 5.85 -3.68 22.18
N GLY A 287 6.55 -3.19 21.17
CA GLY A 287 5.97 -2.40 20.10
C GLY A 287 6.37 -2.93 18.73
N PHE A 288 5.38 -2.99 17.85
CA PHE A 288 5.57 -3.18 16.42
C PHE A 288 5.38 -1.83 15.73
N PHE A 289 6.41 -1.37 15.02
CA PHE A 289 6.45 -0.06 14.38
C PHE A 289 6.37 -0.19 12.85
N HIS A 290 6.12 0.95 12.19
CA HIS A 290 5.88 1.03 10.74
C HIS A 290 4.59 0.29 10.31
N MET A 291 3.54 0.41 11.12
CA MET A 291 2.26 -0.28 11.00
C MET A 291 1.14 0.57 10.36
N GLY A 292 1.44 1.78 9.91
CA GLY A 292 0.41 2.73 9.47
C GLY A 292 -0.25 2.40 8.13
N ALA A 293 0.30 1.45 7.37
CA ALA A 293 -0.27 0.98 6.11
C ALA A 293 -0.98 -0.38 6.26
N TYR A 294 -2.16 -0.51 5.64
CA TYR A 294 -2.99 -1.73 5.56
C TYR A 294 -3.55 -2.32 6.86
N GLN A 295 -2.81 -2.31 7.97
CA GLN A 295 -3.12 -3.14 9.14
C GLN A 295 -4.50 -2.86 9.74
N GLU A 296 -4.86 -1.59 9.93
CA GLU A 296 -6.17 -1.20 10.45
C GLU A 296 -7.31 -1.59 9.49
N SER A 297 -7.11 -1.38 8.18
CA SER A 297 -8.13 -1.66 7.16
C SER A 297 -8.36 -3.16 6.98
N LEU A 298 -7.29 -3.96 7.01
CA LEU A 298 -7.36 -5.41 6.87
C LEU A 298 -7.77 -6.10 8.18
N GLY A 299 -7.38 -5.56 9.34
CA GLY A 299 -7.79 -6.04 10.65
C GLY A 299 -9.27 -5.79 10.98
N GLY A 300 -9.98 -5.07 10.10
CA GLY A 300 -11.42 -4.87 10.18
C GLY A 300 -11.84 -3.95 11.32
N PHE A 301 -11.25 -2.75 11.42
CA PHE A 301 -11.59 -1.77 12.46
C PHE A 301 -13.10 -1.59 12.64
N GLY A 302 -13.57 -1.78 13.88
CA GLY A 302 -14.98 -1.69 14.25
C GLY A 302 -15.85 -2.89 13.80
N GLY A 303 -15.29 -3.85 13.08
CA GLY A 303 -15.94 -5.08 12.61
C GLY A 303 -15.84 -6.26 13.58
N ILE A 304 -16.08 -7.48 13.10
CA ILE A 304 -15.87 -8.72 13.88
C ILE A 304 -14.45 -9.21 13.66
N GLN A 305 -13.76 -9.56 14.75
CA GLN A 305 -12.40 -10.07 14.72
C GLN A 305 -12.36 -11.56 15.07
N HIS A 306 -11.26 -12.23 14.70
CA HIS A 306 -11.04 -13.64 15.04
C HIS A 306 -11.15 -13.84 16.56
N CYS A 307 -11.82 -14.92 16.98
CA CYS A 307 -12.17 -15.20 18.38
C CYS A 307 -12.93 -14.09 19.13
N LEU A 308 -13.54 -13.11 18.45
CA LEU A 308 -14.15 -11.94 19.08
C LEU A 308 -13.18 -11.18 20.00
N THR A 309 -11.88 -11.24 19.68
CA THR A 309 -10.86 -10.41 20.32
C THR A 309 -11.25 -8.94 20.10
N PRO A 310 -11.27 -8.10 21.14
CA PRO A 310 -11.63 -6.70 20.97
C PRO A 310 -10.54 -5.94 20.21
N GLY A 311 -10.94 -5.10 19.26
CA GLY A 311 -10.03 -4.12 18.67
C GLY A 311 -9.44 -3.19 19.75
N PRO A 312 -8.14 -2.87 19.67
CA PRO A 312 -7.44 -2.12 20.70
C PRO A 312 -7.90 -0.66 20.78
N LYS A 313 -7.49 0.04 21.85
CA LYS A 313 -7.61 1.51 21.92
C LYS A 313 -6.69 2.14 20.88
N LEU A 314 -7.19 3.15 20.17
CA LEU A 314 -6.39 3.94 19.25
C LEU A 314 -6.18 5.34 19.83
N VAL A 315 -4.91 5.73 19.95
CA VAL A 315 -4.48 7.03 20.44
C VAL A 315 -3.69 7.71 19.35
N ILE A 316 -4.04 8.96 19.06
CA ILE A 316 -3.24 9.84 18.22
C ILE A 316 -2.29 10.59 19.15
N ILE A 317 -1.00 10.50 18.85
CA ILE A 317 0.05 11.30 19.48
C ILE A 317 0.47 12.32 18.44
N ASP A 318 0.42 13.59 18.81
CA ASP A 318 0.75 14.70 17.92
C ASP A 318 1.68 15.66 18.65
N ARG A 319 2.39 16.49 17.89
CA ARG A 319 3.40 17.42 18.39
C ARG A 319 3.06 18.82 17.89
N ASP A 320 2.93 19.76 18.81
CA ASP A 320 2.62 21.15 18.45
C ASP A 320 3.85 21.92 17.95
N GLU A 321 3.63 23.19 17.59
CA GLU A 321 4.67 24.09 17.08
C GLU A 321 5.79 24.37 18.11
N ASP A 322 5.48 24.29 19.40
CA ASP A 322 6.44 24.45 20.51
C ASP A 322 7.20 23.14 20.79
N GLY A 323 6.79 22.04 20.17
CA GLY A 323 7.41 20.74 20.27
C GLY A 323 6.88 19.87 21.40
N GLU A 324 5.81 20.30 22.07
CA GLU A 324 5.15 19.56 23.14
C GLU A 324 4.22 18.48 22.57
N TYR A 325 4.20 17.31 23.23
CA TYR A 325 3.35 16.21 22.82
C TYR A 325 1.98 16.32 23.46
N PHE A 326 0.93 16.12 22.66
CA PHE A 326 -0.42 15.92 23.16
C PHE A 326 -1.01 14.63 22.62
N THR A 327 -1.95 14.08 23.40
CA THR A 327 -2.59 12.81 23.07
C THR A 327 -4.10 12.99 22.93
N LYS A 328 -4.66 12.29 21.95
CA LYS A 328 -6.10 12.25 21.72
C LYS A 328 -6.54 10.81 21.59
N LEU A 329 -7.53 10.41 22.40
CA LEU A 329 -8.21 9.13 22.20
C LEU A 329 -9.03 9.18 20.91
N PHE A 330 -8.57 8.48 19.87
CA PHE A 330 -9.25 8.40 18.59
C PHE A 330 -10.38 7.37 18.64
N ALA A 331 -10.09 6.18 19.18
CA ALA A 331 -11.07 5.11 19.36
C ALA A 331 -10.89 4.43 20.72
N LYS A 332 -12.02 4.14 21.37
CA LYS A 332 -12.04 3.26 22.55
C LYS A 332 -11.83 1.82 22.11
N GLU A 333 -11.36 1.00 23.05
CA GLU A 333 -11.36 -0.44 22.91
C GLU A 333 -12.75 -0.94 22.50
N GLN A 334 -12.76 -1.89 21.57
CA GLN A 334 -14.01 -2.40 21.05
C GLN A 334 -14.77 -3.16 22.14
N SER A 335 -15.99 -2.70 22.43
CA SER A 335 -16.83 -3.40 23.39
C SER A 335 -17.45 -4.67 22.82
N TYR A 336 -17.58 -5.70 23.66
CA TYR A 336 -18.33 -6.92 23.32
C TYR A 336 -19.76 -6.62 22.83
N LYS A 337 -20.41 -5.57 23.35
CA LYS A 337 -21.74 -5.13 22.90
C LYS A 337 -21.75 -4.71 21.43
N SER A 338 -20.69 -4.03 20.97
CA SER A 338 -20.56 -3.64 19.57
C SER A 338 -20.47 -4.86 18.67
N MET A 339 -19.67 -5.86 19.06
CA MET A 339 -19.53 -7.10 18.30
C MET A 339 -20.84 -7.91 18.29
N LEU A 340 -21.47 -8.08 19.45
CA LEU A 340 -22.76 -8.77 19.56
C LEU A 340 -23.85 -8.11 18.69
N LYS A 341 -23.90 -6.77 18.66
CA LYS A 341 -24.83 -6.04 17.79
C LYS A 341 -24.59 -6.31 16.31
N ILE A 342 -23.33 -6.40 15.86
CA ILE A 342 -23.00 -6.73 14.46
C ILE A 342 -23.45 -8.15 14.13
N LEU A 343 -23.33 -9.07 15.09
CA LEU A 343 -23.81 -10.45 14.97
C LEU A 343 -25.34 -10.58 15.07
N GLY A 344 -26.07 -9.50 15.37
CA GLY A 344 -27.53 -9.48 15.44
C GLY A 344 -28.13 -9.88 16.79
N TYR A 345 -27.34 -9.87 17.87
CA TYR A 345 -27.82 -10.08 19.24
C TYR A 345 -28.45 -8.83 19.87
#